data_AF-A0A1I1TFT7-F1
#
_entry.id   AF-A0A1I1TFT7-F1
#
_cell.length_a   1.000
_cell.length_b   1.000
_cell.length_c   1.000
_cell.angle_alpha   90.00
_cell.angle_beta   90.00
_cell.angle_gamma   90.00
#
_symmetry.space_group_name_H-M   'P 1'
#
loop_
_entity.id
_entity.type
_entity.pdbx_description
1 polymer ?
#
loop_
_entity_poly.entity_id
_entity_poly.type
_entity_poly.pdbx_seq_one_letter_code
_entity_poly.pdbx_strand_id
1 'polypeptide(L)'
;MSMQTPTRTATTEKRYLKRFGELWRASDELGRTIGVMDLVRRFLAWSLDLRPNSVRRHRSAIQFGLDRLEKREPHLRADVIETLTLLDSSRQQEPGLTPFRKTKLVAPLRTSSNKAKAVSDQDFDRNIAAAPLYRSQYSDDLVGSMRANILPGLRPIDWHGTRITITAGTLVMIVSNGKNTNDRSHGESRTLIFEAIDPVSREHLVAWAERVNRLTLEAYETLLTRIEERMRQIAKSLFPRRKRRPRHAPDNAAGTCRWR
;
A
#
# COMPACT_ATOMS: atom_id res chain seq x y z
N MET A 1 -12.04 -23.33 22.99
CA MET A 1 -11.82 -21.87 23.11
C MET A 1 -11.09 -21.41 21.86
N SER A 2 -11.80 -20.76 20.92
CA SER A 2 -11.18 -20.24 19.69
C SER A 2 -10.30 -19.05 20.06
N MET A 3 -8.98 -19.20 19.94
CA MET A 3 -8.06 -18.09 20.11
C MET A 3 -8.33 -17.11 18.96
N GLN A 4 -8.81 -15.91 19.29
CA GLN A 4 -9.01 -14.85 18.30
C GLN A 4 -7.68 -14.58 17.59
N THR A 5 -7.60 -14.93 16.31
CA THR A 5 -6.44 -14.67 15.48
C THR A 5 -6.15 -13.17 15.52
N PRO A 6 -4.91 -12.74 15.86
CA PRO A 6 -4.61 -11.32 15.90
C PRO A 6 -4.84 -10.70 14.52
N THR A 7 -5.81 -9.79 14.42
CA THR A 7 -6.20 -9.11 13.16
C THR A 7 -5.14 -8.13 12.63
N ARG A 8 -3.91 -8.17 13.20
CA ARG A 8 -2.82 -7.22 12.94
C ARG A 8 -1.50 -7.98 12.86
N THR A 9 -0.73 -7.73 11.81
CA THR A 9 0.62 -8.26 11.67
C THR A 9 1.62 -7.53 12.56
N ALA A 10 2.72 -8.18 12.97
CA ALA A 10 3.80 -7.54 13.75
C ALA A 10 4.35 -6.26 13.10
N THR A 11 4.46 -6.25 11.76
CA THR A 11 4.86 -5.06 10.99
C THR A 11 3.84 -3.93 11.13
N THR A 12 2.54 -4.22 11.20
CA THR A 12 1.49 -3.22 11.41
C THR A 12 1.58 -2.63 12.81
N GLU A 13 1.78 -3.46 13.83
CA GLU A 13 1.98 -2.99 15.21
C GLU A 13 3.20 -2.08 15.33
N LYS A 14 4.35 -2.47 14.75
CA LYS A 14 5.57 -1.65 14.73
C LYS A 14 5.33 -0.29 14.07
N ARG A 15 4.54 -0.24 12.99
CA ARG A 15 4.15 1.02 12.34
C ARG A 15 3.24 1.88 13.23
N TYR A 16 2.29 1.28 13.94
CA TYR A 16 1.44 2.01 14.88
C TYR A 16 2.24 2.60 16.04
N LEU A 17 3.13 1.83 16.65
CA LEU A 17 4.01 2.33 17.71
C LEU A 17 4.90 3.47 17.25
N LYS A 18 5.54 3.31 16.08
CA LYS A 18 6.35 4.38 15.49
C LYS A 18 5.54 5.67 15.32
N ARG A 19 4.34 5.57 14.75
CA ARG A 19 3.47 6.72 14.52
C ARG A 19 2.99 7.33 15.84
N PHE A 20 2.60 6.52 16.81
CA PHE A 20 2.23 6.98 18.14
C PHE A 20 3.35 7.79 18.79
N GLY A 21 4.59 7.27 18.78
CA GLY A 21 5.74 7.99 19.33
C GLY A 21 6.11 9.26 18.56
N GLU A 22 5.82 9.36 17.26
CA GLU A 22 5.96 10.62 16.51
C GLU A 22 4.91 11.65 16.92
N LEU A 23 3.65 11.23 17.13
CA LEU A 23 2.59 12.11 17.62
C LEU A 23 2.84 12.58 19.06
N TRP A 24 3.33 11.68 19.91
CA TRP A 24 3.71 11.98 21.28
C TRP A 24 4.80 13.04 21.33
N ARG A 25 5.90 12.85 20.60
CA ARG A 25 7.01 13.81 20.52
C ARG A 25 6.61 15.16 19.95
N ALA A 26 5.84 15.17 18.85
CA ALA A 26 5.33 16.42 18.28
C ALA A 26 4.41 17.16 19.27
N SER A 27 3.82 16.43 20.20
CA SER A 27 3.07 17.05 21.29
C SER A 27 4.06 17.69 22.27
N ASP A 28 5.05 16.93 22.75
CA ASP A 28 6.02 17.27 23.81
C ASP A 28 6.93 18.49 23.51
N GLU A 29 7.15 18.82 22.23
CA GLU A 29 7.94 19.98 21.76
C GLU A 29 7.49 21.36 22.29
N LEU A 30 6.40 21.45 23.06
CA LEU A 30 5.94 22.67 23.75
C LEU A 30 6.51 22.84 25.18
N GLY A 31 7.42 21.96 25.63
CA GLY A 31 8.17 22.15 26.88
C GLY A 31 7.34 21.96 28.16
N ARG A 32 6.24 21.20 28.09
CA ARG A 32 5.43 20.81 29.24
C ARG A 32 5.24 19.31 29.23
N THR A 33 5.21 18.67 30.39
CA THR A 33 4.84 17.26 30.53
C THR A 33 3.43 17.08 29.97
N ILE A 34 3.30 16.32 28.88
CA ILE A 34 2.03 16.15 28.18
C ILE A 34 1.33 14.91 28.68
N GLY A 35 0.09 15.08 29.15
CA GLY A 35 -0.78 13.97 29.53
C GLY A 35 -1.40 13.27 28.31
N VAL A 36 -1.92 12.07 28.50
CA VAL A 36 -2.62 11.29 27.46
C VAL A 36 -3.83 12.05 26.87
N MET A 37 -4.54 12.83 27.70
CA MET A 37 -5.66 13.66 27.29
C MET A 37 -5.24 14.81 26.36
N ASP A 38 -4.10 15.44 26.64
CA ASP A 38 -3.58 16.56 25.84
C ASP A 38 -3.19 16.09 24.44
N LEU A 39 -2.59 14.91 24.32
CA LEU A 39 -2.30 14.27 23.03
C LEU A 39 -3.56 14.17 22.17
N VAL A 40 -4.65 13.63 22.73
CA VAL A 40 -5.89 13.42 21.96
C VAL A 40 -6.56 14.73 21.63
N ARG A 41 -6.67 15.68 22.56
CA ARG A 41 -7.23 17.02 22.27
C ARG A 41 -6.47 17.70 21.14
N ARG A 42 -5.13 17.66 21.19
CA ARG A 42 -4.29 18.22 20.13
C ARG A 42 -4.45 17.48 18.81
N PHE A 43 -4.52 16.15 18.84
CA PHE A 43 -4.81 15.37 17.65
C PHE A 43 -6.17 15.75 17.05
N LEU A 44 -7.22 15.89 17.84
CA LEU A 44 -8.55 16.27 17.35
C LEU A 44 -8.53 17.66 16.71
N ALA A 45 -7.87 18.64 17.33
CA ALA A 45 -7.68 19.97 16.74
C ALA A 45 -6.92 19.89 15.40
N TRP A 46 -5.80 19.16 15.35
CA TRP A 46 -5.01 18.96 14.14
C TRP A 46 -5.73 18.14 13.07
N SER A 47 -6.65 17.25 13.48
CA SER A 47 -7.35 16.33 12.57
C SER A 47 -8.23 17.06 11.56
N LEU A 48 -8.66 18.29 11.87
CA LEU A 48 -9.43 19.16 10.99
C LEU A 48 -8.66 19.56 9.71
N ASP A 49 -7.32 19.63 9.81
CA ASP A 49 -6.42 19.93 8.69
C ASP A 49 -5.91 18.66 7.99
N LEU A 50 -6.38 17.48 8.42
CA LEU A 50 -5.97 16.19 7.86
C LEU A 50 -7.01 15.60 6.93
N ARG A 51 -6.51 14.83 5.95
CA ARG A 51 -7.41 14.03 5.11
C ARG A 51 -8.04 12.91 5.93
N PRO A 52 -9.30 12.51 5.65
CA PRO A 52 -9.99 11.48 6.41
C PRO A 52 -9.20 10.16 6.59
N ASN A 53 -8.50 9.70 5.54
CA ASN A 53 -7.66 8.49 5.64
C ASN A 53 -6.42 8.70 6.55
N SER A 54 -5.86 9.90 6.59
CA SER A 54 -4.80 10.24 7.55
C SER A 54 -5.36 10.26 8.97
N VAL A 55 -6.53 10.89 9.19
CA VAL A 55 -7.20 10.89 10.50
C VAL A 55 -7.42 9.47 11.00
N ARG A 56 -8.03 8.61 10.18
CA ARG A 56 -8.27 7.19 10.51
C ARG A 56 -6.99 6.46 10.93
N ARG A 57 -5.89 6.64 10.20
CA ARG A 57 -4.60 6.00 10.51
C ARG A 57 -3.99 6.48 11.82
N HIS A 58 -4.01 7.79 12.07
CA HIS A 58 -3.48 8.33 13.33
C HIS A 58 -4.36 7.90 14.51
N ARG A 59 -5.70 7.89 14.37
CA ARG A 59 -6.61 7.33 15.38
C ARG A 59 -6.26 5.89 15.74
N SER A 60 -6.11 5.01 14.75
CA SER A 60 -5.74 3.61 15.01
C SER A 60 -4.37 3.48 15.69
N ALA A 61 -3.41 4.35 15.37
CA ALA A 61 -2.11 4.37 16.04
C ALA A 61 -2.21 4.88 17.49
N ILE A 62 -3.03 5.91 17.74
CA ILE A 62 -3.30 6.44 19.09
C ILE A 62 -3.97 5.39 19.96
N GLN A 63 -5.06 4.78 19.48
CA GLN A 63 -5.75 3.69 20.19
C GLN A 63 -4.77 2.57 20.56
N PHE A 64 -4.01 2.07 19.58
CA PHE A 64 -3.02 1.02 19.82
C PHE A 64 -1.93 1.43 20.81
N GLY A 65 -1.46 2.67 20.74
CA GLY A 65 -0.42 3.20 21.64
C GLY A 65 -0.93 3.36 23.07
N LEU A 66 -2.14 3.87 23.25
CA LEU A 66 -2.78 4.04 24.56
C LEU A 66 -3.08 2.68 25.21
N ASP A 67 -3.59 1.70 24.47
CA ASP A 67 -3.80 0.33 24.97
C ASP A 67 -2.50 -0.30 25.47
N ARG A 68 -1.37 -0.02 24.80
CA ARG A 68 -0.03 -0.48 25.21
C ARG A 68 0.49 0.30 26.41
N LEU A 69 0.22 1.60 26.48
CA LEU A 69 0.63 2.46 27.59
C LEU A 69 -0.10 2.07 28.88
N GLU A 70 -1.42 1.86 28.85
CA GLU A 70 -2.22 1.37 29.98
C GLU A 70 -1.64 0.08 30.57
N LYS A 71 -1.27 -0.88 29.71
CA LYS A 71 -0.67 -2.16 30.13
C LYS A 71 0.69 -1.99 30.80
N ARG A 72 1.46 -0.97 30.40
CA ARG A 72 2.79 -0.69 30.96
C ARG A 72 2.70 0.15 32.23
N GLU A 73 1.74 1.07 32.28
CA GLU A 73 1.55 2.07 33.32
C GLU A 73 0.09 2.03 33.82
N PRO A 74 -0.27 1.04 34.65
CA PRO A 74 -1.66 0.82 35.06
C PRO A 74 -2.29 1.98 35.83
N HIS A 75 -1.48 2.86 36.42
CA HIS A 75 -1.94 4.05 37.13
C HIS A 75 -2.60 5.07 36.19
N LEU A 76 -2.26 5.06 34.89
CA LEU A 76 -2.87 5.92 33.86
C LEU A 76 -4.18 5.35 33.31
N ARG A 77 -4.68 4.23 33.83
CA ARG A 77 -5.83 3.52 33.26
C ARG A 77 -7.08 4.38 33.18
N ALA A 78 -7.39 5.14 34.23
CA ALA A 78 -8.56 6.03 34.24
C ALA A 78 -8.45 7.08 33.12
N ASP A 79 -7.30 7.74 33.04
CA ASP A 79 -7.01 8.76 32.03
C ASP A 79 -7.07 8.18 30.61
N VAL A 80 -6.54 6.97 30.39
CA VAL A 80 -6.59 6.29 29.08
C VAL A 80 -8.03 5.98 28.68
N ILE A 81 -8.85 5.46 29.59
CA ILE A 81 -10.27 5.15 29.33
C ILE A 81 -11.03 6.44 28.96
N GLU A 82 -10.84 7.51 29.72
CA GLU A 82 -11.45 8.82 29.41
C GLU A 82 -10.98 9.34 28.05
N THR A 83 -9.68 9.24 27.76
CA THR A 83 -9.06 9.65 26.52
C THR A 83 -9.62 8.90 25.30
N LEU A 84 -9.76 7.58 25.41
CA LEU A 84 -10.33 6.74 24.36
C LEU A 84 -11.82 7.06 24.14
N THR A 85 -12.56 7.31 25.22
CA THR A 85 -13.97 7.71 25.15
C THR A 85 -14.14 9.04 24.41
N LEU A 86 -13.28 10.03 24.68
CA LEU A 86 -13.26 11.30 23.94
C LEU A 86 -12.93 11.07 22.46
N LEU A 87 -11.91 10.24 22.18
CA LEU A 87 -11.51 9.91 20.82
C LEU A 87 -12.65 9.23 20.05
N ASP A 88 -13.38 8.30 20.67
CA ASP A 88 -14.50 7.61 20.02
C ASP A 88 -15.75 8.48 19.88
N SER A 89 -16.06 9.33 20.87
CA SER A 89 -17.21 10.26 20.80
C SER A 89 -17.07 11.24 19.64
N SER A 90 -15.84 11.71 19.36
CA SER A 90 -15.57 12.57 18.20
C SER A 90 -15.78 11.88 16.84
N ARG A 91 -15.90 10.55 16.80
CA ARG A 91 -16.23 9.80 15.58
C ARG A 91 -17.72 9.93 15.22
N GLN A 92 -18.58 10.03 16.24
CA GLN A 92 -20.03 10.13 16.06
C GLN A 92 -20.46 11.55 15.68
N GLN A 93 -19.63 12.56 15.99
CA GLN A 93 -19.81 13.95 15.58
C GLN A 93 -19.16 14.30 14.22
N GLU A 94 -18.97 13.34 13.31
CA GLU A 94 -18.69 13.66 11.89
C GLU A 94 -20.02 13.67 11.09
N PRO A 95 -20.92 14.68 11.21
CA PRO A 95 -21.92 14.91 10.20
C PRO A 95 -21.19 15.35 8.92
N GLY A 96 -21.69 14.89 7.78
CA GLY A 96 -21.03 15.07 6.49
C GLY A 96 -20.55 16.50 6.23
N LEU A 97 -19.38 16.60 5.59
CA LEU A 97 -18.90 17.79 4.89
C LEU A 97 -18.54 19.00 5.78
N THR A 98 -17.55 18.88 6.67
CA THR A 98 -16.73 20.07 6.98
C THR A 98 -15.66 20.24 5.89
N PRO A 99 -15.54 21.43 5.28
CA PRO A 99 -14.57 21.66 4.21
C PRO A 99 -13.17 21.55 4.81
N PHE A 100 -12.42 20.53 4.37
CA PHE A 100 -10.99 20.41 4.59
C PHE A 100 -10.33 21.77 4.36
N ARG A 101 -9.87 22.44 5.43
CA ARG A 101 -9.06 23.65 5.31
C ARG A 101 -7.77 23.21 4.63
N LYS A 102 -7.60 23.60 3.34
CA LYS A 102 -6.35 23.39 2.61
C LYS A 102 -5.30 24.34 3.17
N THR A 103 -4.86 24.12 4.39
CA THR A 103 -3.67 24.76 4.92
C THR A 103 -2.52 24.14 4.12
N LYS A 104 -1.87 24.95 3.26
CA LYS A 104 -0.71 24.56 2.44
C LYS A 104 0.49 24.27 3.36
N LEU A 105 0.41 23.21 4.18
CA LEU A 105 1.60 22.60 4.72
C LEU A 105 2.35 22.02 3.52
N VAL A 106 3.51 22.61 3.21
CA VAL A 106 4.47 22.14 2.21
C VAL A 106 5.08 20.84 2.73
N ALA A 107 4.26 19.80 2.81
CA ALA A 107 4.72 18.45 3.05
C ALA A 107 5.51 18.01 1.81
N PRO A 108 6.64 17.29 1.97
CA PRO A 108 7.40 16.77 0.85
C PRO A 108 6.48 16.00 -0.11
N LEU A 109 6.61 16.30 -1.40
CA LEU A 109 5.76 15.80 -2.49
C LEU A 109 5.52 14.29 -2.37
N ARG A 110 4.29 13.91 -1.99
CA ARG A 110 3.86 12.51 -1.83
C ARG A 110 4.01 11.74 -3.15
N THR A 111 4.61 10.56 -3.09
CA THR A 111 4.93 9.72 -4.26
C THR A 111 3.69 9.13 -4.93
N SER A 112 2.61 8.85 -4.18
CA SER A 112 1.38 8.25 -4.72
C SER A 112 0.42 9.24 -5.37
N SER A 113 0.35 10.49 -4.92
CA SER A 113 -0.51 11.53 -5.53
C SER A 113 -0.03 11.94 -6.93
N ASN A 114 1.24 11.68 -7.22
CA ASN A 114 1.89 11.92 -8.51
C ASN A 114 1.91 10.66 -9.40
N LYS A 115 1.32 9.54 -8.97
CA LYS A 115 1.09 8.38 -9.84
C LYS A 115 -0.15 8.64 -10.71
N ALA A 116 -0.07 8.26 -11.98
CA ALA A 116 -1.25 8.19 -12.84
C ALA A 116 -2.22 7.14 -12.26
N LYS A 117 -3.53 7.41 -12.33
CA LYS A 117 -4.54 6.46 -11.82
C LYS A 117 -4.75 5.29 -12.77
N ALA A 118 -4.63 5.57 -14.06
CA ALA A 118 -4.63 4.61 -15.16
C ALA A 118 -3.48 4.99 -16.10
N VAL A 119 -3.03 4.02 -16.90
CA VAL A 119 -2.05 4.25 -17.97
C VAL A 119 -2.74 3.97 -19.29
N SER A 120 -2.74 4.94 -20.21
CA SER A 120 -3.27 4.74 -21.57
C SER A 120 -2.38 3.80 -22.37
N ASP A 121 -2.93 3.09 -23.35
CA ASP A 121 -2.18 2.18 -24.23
C ASP A 121 -0.95 2.87 -24.85
N GLN A 122 -1.11 4.09 -25.37
CA GLN A 122 0.02 4.86 -25.91
C GLN A 122 1.14 5.10 -24.88
N ASP A 123 0.79 5.38 -23.62
CA ASP A 123 1.79 5.58 -22.57
C ASP A 123 2.43 4.24 -22.18
N PHE A 124 1.66 3.16 -22.17
CA PHE A 124 2.13 1.82 -21.92
C PHE A 124 3.19 1.42 -22.96
N ASP A 125 2.85 1.57 -24.24
CA ASP A 125 3.73 1.28 -25.37
C ASP A 125 5.01 2.12 -25.32
N ARG A 126 4.89 3.42 -25.02
CA ARG A 126 6.06 4.30 -24.85
C ARG A 126 6.97 3.86 -23.72
N ASN A 127 6.42 3.38 -22.59
CA ASN A 127 7.24 2.87 -21.49
C ASN A 127 7.96 1.57 -21.89
N ILE A 128 7.27 0.64 -22.56
CA ILE A 128 7.88 -0.60 -23.04
C ILE A 128 8.98 -0.32 -24.05
N ALA A 129 8.71 0.53 -25.05
CA ALA A 129 9.68 0.88 -26.08
C ALA A 129 10.91 1.60 -25.50
N ALA A 130 10.73 2.41 -24.45
CA ALA A 130 11.82 3.12 -23.82
C ALA A 130 12.66 2.26 -22.86
N ALA A 131 12.10 1.20 -22.27
CA ALA A 131 12.78 0.44 -21.22
C ALA A 131 14.16 -0.16 -21.63
N PRO A 132 14.33 -0.73 -22.84
CA PRO A 132 15.63 -1.23 -23.30
C PRO A 132 16.70 -0.14 -23.44
N LEU A 133 16.30 1.12 -23.68
CA LEU A 133 17.24 2.23 -23.90
C LEU A 133 18.03 2.62 -22.63
N TYR A 134 17.55 2.21 -21.46
CA TYR A 134 18.13 2.57 -20.16
C TYR A 134 19.25 1.63 -19.67
N ARG A 135 19.78 0.75 -20.54
CA ARG A 135 20.93 -0.17 -20.31
C ARG A 135 21.00 -0.69 -18.87
N SER A 136 19.96 -1.40 -18.43
CA SER A 136 19.85 -1.94 -17.08
C SER A 136 19.54 -3.42 -17.14
N GLN A 137 20.16 -4.20 -16.24
CA GLN A 137 19.81 -5.61 -16.06
C GLN A 137 18.33 -5.86 -15.67
N TYR A 138 17.62 -4.83 -15.21
CA TYR A 138 16.20 -4.91 -14.82
C TYR A 138 15.24 -4.40 -15.90
N SER A 139 15.73 -4.00 -17.07
CA SER A 139 14.87 -3.48 -18.15
C SER A 139 13.93 -4.57 -18.68
N ASP A 140 14.44 -5.78 -18.88
CA ASP A 140 13.64 -6.91 -19.37
C ASP A 140 12.63 -7.37 -18.31
N ASP A 141 13.04 -7.38 -17.04
CA ASP A 141 12.14 -7.67 -15.92
C ASP A 141 11.00 -6.64 -15.81
N LEU A 142 11.27 -5.35 -16.07
CA LEU A 142 10.23 -4.32 -16.15
C LEU A 142 9.26 -4.59 -17.30
N VAL A 143 9.76 -4.88 -18.50
CA VAL A 143 8.92 -5.15 -19.68
C VAL A 143 8.08 -6.40 -19.48
N GLY A 144 8.68 -7.49 -18.99
CA GLY A 144 8.00 -8.74 -18.67
C GLY A 144 6.91 -8.52 -17.63
N SER A 145 7.22 -7.80 -16.54
CA SER A 145 6.24 -7.44 -15.52
C SER A 145 5.08 -6.61 -16.08
N MET A 146 5.36 -5.62 -16.94
CA MET A 146 4.31 -4.79 -17.53
C MET A 146 3.39 -5.58 -18.45
N ARG A 147 3.94 -6.41 -19.34
CA ARG A 147 3.18 -7.24 -20.28
C ARG A 147 2.34 -8.29 -19.57
N ALA A 148 2.91 -8.99 -18.60
CA ALA A 148 2.21 -10.03 -17.85
C ALA A 148 1.04 -9.47 -17.01
N ASN A 149 1.12 -8.21 -16.57
CA ASN A 149 0.07 -7.61 -15.73
C ASN A 149 -1.14 -7.06 -16.50
N ILE A 150 -1.12 -7.00 -17.84
CA ILE A 150 -2.21 -6.42 -18.64
C ILE A 150 -3.53 -7.19 -18.43
N LEU A 151 -3.45 -8.53 -18.43
CA LEU A 151 -4.65 -9.38 -18.39
C LEU A 151 -5.15 -9.65 -16.96
N PRO A 152 -4.33 -10.19 -16.03
CA PRO A 152 -4.86 -10.66 -14.76
C PRO A 152 -4.96 -9.54 -13.71
N GLY A 153 -4.38 -8.36 -13.97
CA GLY A 153 -4.40 -7.22 -13.05
C GLY A 153 -3.87 -7.55 -11.64
N LEU A 154 -2.95 -8.51 -11.54
CA LEU A 154 -2.40 -8.96 -10.26
C LEU A 154 -1.61 -7.84 -9.59
N ARG A 155 -1.59 -7.86 -8.25
CA ARG A 155 -0.61 -7.06 -7.52
C ARG A 155 0.76 -7.64 -7.80
N PRO A 156 1.82 -6.82 -7.88
CA PRO A 156 3.13 -7.38 -8.14
C PRO A 156 3.53 -8.48 -7.16
N ILE A 157 3.25 -8.32 -5.87
CA ILE A 157 3.58 -9.36 -4.88
C ILE A 157 2.77 -10.66 -5.04
N ASP A 158 1.58 -10.62 -5.66
CA ASP A 158 0.72 -11.79 -5.83
C ASP A 158 1.29 -12.78 -6.88
N TRP A 159 2.24 -12.35 -7.72
CA TRP A 159 2.84 -13.22 -8.74
C TRP A 159 3.72 -14.34 -8.16
N HIS A 160 4.37 -14.10 -7.02
CA HIS A 160 5.24 -15.10 -6.40
C HIS A 160 4.41 -16.29 -5.89
N GLY A 161 4.84 -17.50 -6.26
CA GLY A 161 4.10 -18.73 -5.97
C GLY A 161 2.89 -18.98 -6.88
N THR A 162 2.66 -18.13 -7.90
CA THR A 162 1.59 -18.38 -8.87
C THR A 162 1.86 -19.67 -9.65
N ARG A 163 0.85 -20.53 -9.74
CA ARG A 163 0.91 -21.78 -10.53
C ARG A 163 0.06 -21.61 -11.78
N ILE A 164 0.60 -22.02 -12.92
CA ILE A 164 -0.11 -21.94 -14.20
C ILE A 164 -0.23 -23.36 -14.78
N THR A 165 -1.43 -23.71 -15.24
CA THR A 165 -1.71 -24.96 -15.95
C THR A 165 -2.43 -24.63 -17.24
N ILE A 166 -2.08 -25.31 -18.34
CA ILE A 166 -2.67 -25.10 -19.66
C ILE A 166 -3.24 -26.43 -20.14
N THR A 167 -4.55 -26.48 -20.37
CA THR A 167 -5.25 -27.69 -20.83
C THR A 167 -6.22 -27.32 -21.93
N ALA A 168 -6.13 -27.98 -23.09
CA ALA A 168 -7.05 -27.79 -24.22
C ALA A 168 -7.28 -26.32 -24.64
N GLY A 169 -6.24 -25.47 -24.56
CA GLY A 169 -6.33 -24.05 -24.92
C GLY A 169 -6.82 -23.13 -23.80
N THR A 170 -7.20 -23.68 -22.65
CA THR A 170 -7.56 -22.92 -21.45
C THR A 170 -6.36 -22.79 -20.52
N LEU A 171 -6.06 -21.57 -20.10
CA LEU A 171 -5.02 -21.27 -19.11
C LEU A 171 -5.67 -21.03 -17.76
N VAL A 172 -5.25 -21.79 -16.74
CA VAL A 172 -5.69 -21.68 -15.36
C VAL A 172 -4.53 -21.20 -14.50
N MET A 173 -4.72 -20.08 -13.79
CA MET A 173 -3.75 -19.54 -12.83
C MET A 173 -4.29 -19.68 -11.42
N ILE A 174 -3.51 -20.30 -10.54
CA ILE A 174 -3.77 -20.33 -9.10
C ILE A 174 -2.82 -19.33 -8.43
N VAL A 175 -3.40 -18.32 -7.77
CA VAL A 175 -2.68 -17.16 -7.23
C VAL A 175 -2.94 -17.07 -5.74
N SER A 176 -1.88 -16.90 -4.93
CA SER A 176 -2.01 -16.67 -3.50
C SER A 176 -2.64 -15.30 -3.21
N ASN A 177 -3.61 -15.25 -2.30
CA ASN A 177 -4.23 -14.00 -1.90
C ASN A 177 -3.32 -13.26 -0.91
N GLY A 178 -2.59 -12.24 -1.36
CA GLY A 178 -1.74 -11.40 -0.50
C GLY A 178 -2.49 -10.63 0.62
N LYS A 179 -3.83 -10.74 0.70
CA LYS A 179 -4.67 -10.19 1.77
C LYS A 179 -5.10 -11.20 2.85
N ASN A 180 -4.66 -12.45 2.75
CA ASN A 180 -5.05 -13.50 3.70
C ASN A 180 -4.49 -13.29 5.11
N THR A 181 -3.58 -12.32 5.31
CA THR A 181 -2.98 -12.04 6.61
C THR A 181 -3.91 -11.42 7.65
N ASN A 182 -5.14 -11.01 7.29
CA ASN A 182 -6.10 -10.40 8.23
C ASN A 182 -7.53 -10.96 8.05
N ASP A 183 -7.71 -12.19 7.55
CA ASP A 183 -9.02 -12.79 7.24
C ASP A 183 -9.93 -11.93 6.34
N ARG A 184 -9.32 -11.05 5.53
CA ARG A 184 -10.04 -10.17 4.59
C ARG A 184 -10.20 -10.75 3.19
N SER A 185 -9.87 -12.02 3.00
CA SER A 185 -10.02 -12.73 1.73
C SER A 185 -10.92 -13.95 1.91
N HIS A 186 -11.62 -14.32 0.84
CA HIS A 186 -12.50 -15.48 0.79
C HIS A 186 -11.74 -16.83 0.69
N GLY A 187 -10.44 -16.86 1.00
CA GLY A 187 -9.59 -18.04 0.89
C GLY A 187 -8.09 -17.72 0.73
N GLU A 188 -7.25 -18.74 0.87
CA GLU A 188 -5.79 -18.64 0.75
C GLU A 188 -5.32 -18.31 -0.67
N SER A 189 -6.04 -18.83 -1.67
CA SER A 189 -5.76 -18.62 -3.09
C SER A 189 -7.01 -18.18 -3.85
N ARG A 190 -6.80 -17.71 -5.08
CA ARG A 190 -7.85 -17.47 -6.06
C ARG A 190 -7.46 -18.10 -7.40
N THR A 191 -8.45 -18.58 -8.13
CA THR A 191 -8.27 -19.15 -9.46
C THR A 191 -8.71 -18.15 -10.51
N LEU A 192 -7.84 -17.88 -11.49
CA LEU A 192 -8.17 -17.11 -12.69
C LEU A 192 -8.17 -18.06 -13.88
N ILE A 193 -9.21 -18.01 -14.69
CA ILE A 193 -9.39 -18.86 -15.86
C ILE A 193 -9.43 -17.96 -17.09
N PHE A 194 -8.59 -18.27 -18.07
CA PHE A 194 -8.51 -17.56 -19.34
C PHE A 194 -8.79 -18.57 -20.46
N GLU A 195 -9.98 -18.46 -21.06
CA GLU A 195 -10.36 -19.23 -22.23
C GLU A 195 -9.90 -18.50 -23.50
N ALA A 196 -9.45 -19.26 -24.51
CA ALA A 196 -9.03 -18.72 -25.81
C ALA A 196 -8.01 -17.57 -25.72
N ILE A 197 -7.08 -17.63 -24.76
CA ILE A 197 -6.02 -16.64 -24.61
C ILE A 197 -5.10 -16.63 -25.83
N ASP A 198 -4.75 -15.44 -26.32
CA ASP A 198 -3.84 -15.32 -27.45
C ASP A 198 -2.43 -15.87 -27.08
N PRO A 199 -1.70 -16.47 -28.03
CA PRO A 199 -0.43 -17.12 -27.74
C PRO A 199 0.63 -16.19 -27.13
N VAL A 200 0.62 -14.90 -27.48
CA VAL A 200 1.61 -13.91 -27.05
C VAL A 200 1.38 -13.51 -25.60
N SER A 201 0.14 -13.18 -25.23
CA SER A 201 -0.21 -12.90 -23.84
C SER A 201 0.03 -14.12 -22.96
N ARG A 202 -0.32 -15.32 -23.45
CA ARG A 202 -0.02 -16.58 -22.75
C ARG A 202 1.46 -16.72 -22.44
N GLU A 203 2.33 -16.49 -23.43
CA GLU A 203 3.77 -16.55 -23.25
C GLU A 203 4.25 -15.53 -22.20
N HIS A 204 3.72 -14.31 -22.23
CA HIS A 204 4.06 -13.28 -21.23
C HIS A 204 3.66 -13.68 -19.80
N LEU A 205 2.48 -14.28 -19.61
CA LEU A 205 2.03 -14.76 -18.30
C LEU A 205 2.95 -15.88 -17.78
N VAL A 206 3.23 -16.87 -18.61
CA VAL A 206 4.07 -18.04 -18.26
C VAL A 206 5.49 -17.60 -17.96
N ALA A 207 6.13 -16.86 -18.87
CA ALA A 207 7.51 -16.43 -18.71
C ALA A 207 7.72 -15.57 -17.45
N TRP A 208 6.76 -14.68 -17.15
CA TRP A 208 6.85 -13.86 -15.94
C TRP A 208 6.63 -14.69 -14.66
N ALA A 209 5.63 -15.58 -14.63
CA ALA A 209 5.43 -16.47 -13.48
C ALA A 209 6.66 -17.34 -13.20
N GLU A 210 7.25 -17.95 -14.24
CA GLU A 210 8.48 -18.73 -14.13
C GLU A 210 9.68 -17.89 -13.67
N ARG A 211 9.81 -16.67 -14.20
CA ARG A 211 10.87 -15.74 -13.82
C ARG A 211 10.84 -15.42 -12.32
N VAL A 212 9.66 -15.12 -11.77
CA VAL A 212 9.52 -14.75 -10.36
C VAL A 212 9.57 -15.95 -9.42
N ASN A 213 9.08 -17.12 -9.86
CA ASN A 213 9.09 -18.34 -9.04
C ASN A 213 10.49 -18.95 -8.89
N ARG A 214 11.45 -18.57 -9.77
CA ARG A 214 12.87 -18.90 -9.59
C ARG A 214 13.56 -18.08 -8.50
N LEU A 215 12.92 -17.04 -7.98
CA LEU A 215 13.47 -16.18 -6.94
C LEU A 215 12.91 -16.57 -5.56
N THR A 216 13.72 -16.37 -4.52
CA THR A 216 13.19 -16.29 -3.16
C THR A 216 12.26 -15.08 -3.02
N LEU A 217 11.36 -15.11 -2.05
CA LEU A 217 10.43 -13.99 -1.82
C LEU A 217 11.18 -12.67 -1.59
N GLU A 218 12.25 -12.68 -0.80
CA GLU A 218 13.08 -11.49 -0.52
C GLU A 218 13.78 -10.96 -1.77
N ALA A 219 14.33 -11.85 -2.61
CA ALA A 219 14.93 -11.45 -3.89
C ALA A 219 13.88 -10.87 -4.84
N TYR A 220 12.65 -11.41 -4.80
CA TYR A 220 11.55 -10.88 -5.58
C TYR A 220 11.09 -9.49 -5.11
N GLU A 221 10.94 -9.26 -3.80
CA GLU A 221 10.64 -7.93 -3.26
C GLU A 221 11.71 -6.89 -3.62
N THR A 222 12.98 -7.32 -3.63
CA THR A 222 14.09 -6.49 -4.10
C THR A 222 13.94 -6.19 -5.59
N LEU A 223 13.65 -7.18 -6.43
CA LEU A 223 13.40 -6.99 -7.86
C LEU A 223 12.25 -6.01 -8.11
N LEU A 224 11.13 -6.14 -7.38
CA LEU A 224 10.00 -5.23 -7.49
C LEU A 224 10.39 -3.76 -7.20
N THR A 225 11.25 -3.55 -6.20
CA THR A 225 11.78 -2.22 -5.88
C THR A 225 12.61 -1.67 -7.05
N ARG A 226 13.47 -2.49 -7.66
CA ARG A 226 14.30 -2.09 -8.81
C ARG A 226 13.47 -1.79 -10.07
N ILE A 227 12.44 -2.59 -10.33
CA ILE A 227 11.48 -2.35 -11.41
C ILE A 227 10.75 -1.02 -11.21
N GLU A 228 10.30 -0.71 -9.98
CA GLU A 228 9.67 0.58 -9.69
C GLU A 228 10.62 1.76 -9.92
N GLU A 229 11.87 1.65 -9.45
CA GLU A 229 12.89 2.68 -9.67
C GLU A 229 13.13 2.93 -11.16
N ARG A 230 13.26 1.86 -11.95
CA ARG A 230 13.47 1.95 -13.39
C ARG A 230 12.28 2.60 -14.08
N MET A 231 11.07 2.15 -13.79
CA MET A 231 9.87 2.75 -14.37
C MET A 231 9.74 4.23 -14.00
N ARG A 232 10.10 4.62 -12.77
CA ARG A 232 10.10 6.02 -12.34
C ARG A 232 11.06 6.88 -13.14
N GLN A 233 12.25 6.36 -13.45
CA GLN A 233 13.24 7.06 -14.28
C GLN A 233 12.74 7.23 -15.72
N ILE A 234 12.27 6.14 -16.34
CA ILE A 234 11.70 6.16 -17.69
C ILE A 234 10.55 7.15 -17.77
N ALA A 235 9.57 7.04 -16.86
CA ALA A 235 8.41 7.92 -16.87
C ALA A 235 8.78 9.40 -16.61
N LYS A 236 9.83 9.68 -15.82
CA LYS A 236 10.31 11.06 -15.62
C LYS A 236 10.88 11.65 -16.92
N SER A 237 11.58 10.85 -17.70
CA SER A 237 12.16 11.27 -18.98
C SER A 237 11.11 11.38 -20.09
N LEU A 238 10.22 10.39 -20.23
CA LEU A 238 9.17 10.39 -21.25
C LEU A 238 8.11 11.47 -21.01
N PHE A 239 7.83 11.78 -19.74
CA PHE A 239 6.71 12.67 -19.36
C PHE A 239 7.17 13.80 -18.42
N PRO A 240 8.12 14.64 -18.83
CA PRO A 240 8.78 15.61 -17.96
C PRO A 240 7.80 16.65 -17.42
N ARG A 241 6.83 17.07 -18.25
CA ARG A 241 5.85 18.12 -17.91
C ARG A 241 4.58 17.60 -17.23
N ARG A 242 4.38 16.27 -17.11
CA ARG A 242 3.16 15.72 -16.51
C ARG A 242 3.20 15.80 -14.99
N LYS A 243 2.11 16.34 -14.40
CA LYS A 243 1.90 16.38 -12.94
C LYS A 243 1.76 14.98 -12.34
N ARG A 244 1.23 14.02 -13.11
CA ARG A 244 1.11 12.60 -12.73
C ARG A 244 1.72 11.71 -13.80
N ARG A 245 2.49 10.70 -13.38
CA ARG A 245 3.25 9.84 -14.29
C ARG A 245 2.92 8.37 -14.05
N PRO A 246 2.99 7.52 -15.09
CA PRO A 246 2.96 6.07 -14.92
C PRO A 246 4.04 5.64 -13.92
N ARG A 247 3.70 4.78 -12.96
CA ARG A 247 4.68 4.15 -12.05
C ARG A 247 4.21 2.76 -11.66
N HIS A 248 5.16 1.83 -11.52
CA HIS A 248 4.94 0.52 -10.95
C HIS A 248 4.68 0.69 -9.45
N ALA A 249 3.93 -0.23 -8.85
CA ALA A 249 3.57 -0.14 -7.44
C ALA A 249 3.90 -1.48 -6.76
N PRO A 250 4.97 -1.57 -5.96
CA PRO A 250 5.33 -2.79 -5.22
C PRO A 250 4.37 -3.13 -4.07
N ASP A 251 3.19 -2.50 -4.03
CA ASP A 251 2.08 -2.60 -3.08
C ASP A 251 2.35 -2.29 -1.58
N ASN A 252 1.71 -1.21 -1.12
CA ASN A 252 1.37 -0.87 0.28
C ASN A 252 0.48 0.41 0.36
N ALA A 253 0.15 1.02 -0.78
CA ALA A 253 -0.80 2.13 -0.88
C ALA A 253 -2.03 1.65 -1.67
N ALA A 254 -3.22 1.88 -1.13
CA ALA A 254 -4.53 1.44 -1.63
C ALA A 254 -4.92 2.05 -3.00
N GLY A 255 -4.09 1.87 -4.02
CA GLY A 255 -4.29 2.34 -5.38
C GLY A 255 -3.24 1.70 -6.25
N THR A 256 -3.46 0.42 -6.58
CA THR A 256 -2.81 -0.18 -7.74
C THR A 256 -3.12 0.72 -8.94
N CYS A 257 -2.09 1.18 -9.63
CA CYS A 257 -2.27 1.72 -10.97
C CYS A 257 -2.82 0.54 -11.77
N ARG A 258 -4.11 0.57 -12.12
CA ARG A 258 -4.64 -0.49 -12.96
C ARG A 258 -4.08 -0.26 -14.35
N TRP A 259 -3.40 -1.28 -14.84
CA TRP A 259 -3.16 -1.43 -16.25
C TRP A 259 -4.51 -1.91 -16.80
N ARG A 260 -5.34 -0.97 -17.28
CA ARG A 260 -6.79 -1.04 -17.53
C ARG A 260 -7.69 -0.59 -16.36
#